data_AF-A0A8T5QQ63-F1
#
_entry.id   AF-A0A8T5QQ63-F1
#
_cell.length_a   1.000
_cell.length_b   1.000
_cell.length_c   1.000
_cell.angle_alpha   90.00
_cell.angle_beta   90.00
_cell.angle_gamma   90.00
#
_symmetry.space_group_name_H-M   'P 1'
#
loop_
_entity.id
_entity.type
_entity.pdbx_description
1 polymer ?
#
loop_
_entity_poly.entity_id
_entity_poly.type
_entity_poly.pdbx_seq_one_letter_code
_entity_poly.pdbx_strand_id
1 'polypeptide(L)' 'MAEKKYEGRCMKCKKQVKIKDPKEVTMKNGMNAAKGVCPHCGTKVFRILGKAK' A
#
# COMPACT_ATOMS: atom_id res chain seq x y z
N MET A 1 -12.52 -15.16 -0.21
CA MET A 1 -11.43 -14.38 -0.84
C MET A 1 -11.23 -13.14 0.02
N ALA A 2 -10.12 -13.07 0.77
CA ALA A 2 -9.91 -12.02 1.76
C ALA A 2 -9.47 -10.71 1.07
N GLU A 3 -10.40 -9.79 0.88
CA GLU A 3 -10.11 -8.42 0.48
C GLU A 3 -9.37 -7.69 1.62
N LYS A 4 -8.05 -7.89 1.76
CA LYS A 4 -7.20 -7.03 2.58
C LYS A 4 -7.19 -5.63 1.94
N LYS A 5 -8.13 -4.76 2.35
CA LYS A 5 -8.21 -3.36 1.91
C LYS A 5 -7.18 -2.55 2.69
N TYR A 6 -5.97 -2.41 2.16
CA TYR A 6 -5.03 -1.42 2.70
C TYR A 6 -5.45 -0.05 2.18
N GLU A 7 -5.65 0.92 3.07
CA GLU A 7 -5.97 2.29 2.68
C GLU A 7 -4.67 3.10 2.55
N GLY A 8 -4.37 3.53 1.34
CA GLY A 8 -3.24 4.39 1.01
C GLY A 8 -3.70 5.82 0.79
N ARG A 9 -2.77 6.78 0.75
CA ARG A 9 -3.06 8.15 0.31
C ARG A 9 -2.39 8.36 -1.04
N CYS A 10 -3.16 8.47 -2.13
CA CYS A 10 -2.58 8.83 -3.43
C CYS A 10 -2.25 10.33 -3.37
N MET A 11 -0.96 10.69 -3.41
CA MET A 11 -0.53 12.10 -3.39
C MET A 11 -1.09 12.90 -4.58
N LYS A 12 -1.31 12.26 -5.73
CA LYS A 12 -1.98 12.89 -6.88
C LYS A 12 -3.45 13.18 -6.62
N CYS A 13 -4.17 12.24 -5.98
CA CYS A 13 -5.59 12.43 -5.67
C CYS A 13 -5.82 13.27 -4.40
N LYS A 14 -4.77 13.51 -3.59
CA LYS A 14 -4.83 14.09 -2.23
C LYS A 14 -5.95 13.50 -1.36
N LYS A 15 -6.35 12.26 -1.64
CA LYS A 15 -7.45 11.54 -1.02
C LYS A 15 -6.95 10.19 -0.50
N GLN A 16 -7.62 9.70 0.52
CA GLN A 16 -7.48 8.31 0.93
C GLN A 16 -8.12 7.43 -0.14
N VAL A 17 -7.39 6.43 -0.58
CA VAL A 17 -7.77 5.52 -1.64
C VAL A 17 -7.43 4.10 -1.20
N LYS A 18 -8.30 3.15 -1.55
CA LYS A 18 -8.03 1.74 -1.32
C LYS A 18 -6.91 1.29 -2.24
N ILE A 19 -5.88 0.65 -1.70
CA ILE A 19 -4.80 0.03 -2.45
C ILE A 19 -5.37 -1.24 -3.08
N LYS A 20 -5.41 -1.27 -4.40
CA LYS A 20 -5.75 -2.43 -5.22
C LYS A 20 -4.49 -3.28 -5.38
N ASP A 21 -4.61 -4.60 -5.31
CA ASP A 21 -3.47 -5.53 -5.33
C ASP A 21 -2.36 -5.21 -4.31
N PRO A 22 -2.68 -5.18 -3.00
CA PRO A 22 -1.67 -4.98 -1.98
C PRO A 22 -0.75 -6.20 -1.88
N LYS A 23 0.52 -6.01 -2.24
CA LYS A 23 1.64 -6.92 -2.06
C LYS A 23 2.48 -6.49 -0.85
N GLU A 24 2.48 -7.33 0.16
CA GLU A 24 3.35 -7.18 1.34
C GLU A 24 4.78 -7.51 0.91
N VAL A 25 5.70 -6.57 1.12
CA VAL A 25 7.14 -6.70 0.86
C VAL A 25 7.90 -6.35 2.12
N THR A 26 8.78 -7.25 2.55
CA THR A 26 9.68 -7.02 3.66
C THR A 26 10.98 -6.44 3.10
N MET A 27 11.30 -5.20 3.49
CA MET A 27 12.56 -4.56 3.13
C MET A 27 13.72 -5.21 3.91
N LYS A 28 14.93 -5.22 3.34
CA LYS A 28 16.15 -5.72 3.99
C LYS A 28 16.46 -5.09 5.36
N ASN A 29 15.84 -3.94 5.67
CA ASN A 29 15.96 -3.23 6.94
C ASN A 29 14.97 -3.71 8.03
N GLY A 30 14.30 -4.86 7.84
CA GLY A 30 13.32 -5.40 8.79
C GLY A 30 12.00 -4.64 8.84
N MET A 31 11.70 -3.81 7.82
CA MET A 31 10.45 -3.05 7.74
C MET A 31 9.49 -3.70 6.74
N ASN A 32 8.25 -3.92 7.17
CA ASN A 32 7.19 -4.37 6.28
C ASN A 32 6.57 -3.17 5.56
N ALA A 33 6.37 -3.31 4.27
CA ALA A 33 5.67 -2.35 3.44
C ALA A 33 4.65 -3.07 2.55
N ALA A 34 3.45 -2.54 2.42
CA ALA A 34 2.51 -2.93 1.39
C ALA A 34 2.72 -2.06 0.15
N LYS A 35 3.12 -2.67 -0.97
CA LYS A 35 3.02 -2.11 -2.31
C LYS A 35 1.62 -2.37 -2.85
N GLY A 36 1.04 -1.48 -3.63
CA GLY A 36 -0.06 -1.83 -4.52
C GLY A 36 -0.37 -0.70 -5.48
N VAL A 37 -1.59 -0.65 -5.99
CA VAL A 37 -2.00 0.24 -7.08
C VAL A 37 -3.21 1.06 -6.66
N CYS A 38 -3.21 2.35 -6.97
CA CYS A 38 -4.38 3.19 -6.73
C CYS A 38 -5.43 2.96 -7.83
N PRO A 39 -6.69 2.64 -7.48
CA PRO A 39 -7.77 2.41 -8.44
C PRO A 39 -8.20 3.67 -9.19
N HIS A 40 -7.91 4.87 -8.66
CA HIS A 40 -8.26 6.14 -9.30
C HIS A 40 -7.18 6.66 -10.24
N CYS A 41 -5.92 6.65 -9.77
CA CYS A 41 -4.80 7.30 -10.45
C CYS A 41 -3.92 6.28 -11.21
N GLY A 42 -4.18 4.97 -11.08
CA GLY A 42 -3.34 3.88 -11.62
C GLY A 42 -1.91 3.86 -11.06
N THR A 43 -1.61 4.77 -10.12
CA THR A 43 -0.26 5.01 -9.64
C THR A 43 0.09 3.99 -8.57
N LYS A 44 1.32 3.49 -8.58
CA LYS A 44 1.82 2.59 -7.54
C LYS A 44 1.82 3.34 -6.20
N VAL A 45 1.09 2.82 -5.24
CA VAL A 45 0.98 3.36 -3.88
C VAL A 45 1.68 2.40 -2.94
N PHE A 46 2.37 2.97 -1.97
CA PHE A 46 3.13 2.23 -0.98
C PHE A 46 2.68 2.68 0.39
N ARG A 47 2.38 1.72 1.26
CA ARG A 47 2.01 1.92 2.65
C ARG A 47 3.06 1.20 3.49
N ILE A 48 3.84 1.93 4.26
CA ILE A 48 4.74 1.31 5.23
C ILE A 48 3.87 0.77 6.36
N LEU A 49 3.97 -0.54 6.63
CA LEU A 49 3.18 -1.22 7.68
C LEU A 49 3.88 -1.16 9.04
N GLY A 50 5.17 -0.81 9.08
CA GLY A 50 5.96 -0.71 10.30
C GLY A 50 6.98 -1.83 10.42
N LYS A 51 7.72 -1.86 11.55
CA LYS A 51 8.74 -2.88 11.81
C LYS A 51 8.10 -4.27 11.85
N ALA A 52 8.66 -5.19 11.06
CA ALA A 52 8.53 -6.61 11.36
C ALA A 52 9.28 -6.80 12.69
N LYS A 53 8.56 -7.25 13.72
CA LYS A 53 9.18 -7.54 15.03
C LYS A 53 10.14 -8.72 14.89
#